data_AF-A0A2R3MZ36-F1
#
_entry.id   AF-A0A2R3MZ36-F1
#
_cell.length_a   1.000
_cell.length_b   1.000
_cell.length_c   1.000
_cell.angle_alpha   90.00
_cell.angle_beta   90.00
_cell.angle_gamma   90.00
#
_symmetry.space_group_name_H-M   'P 1'
#
loop_
_entity.id
_entity.type
_entity.pdbx_description
1 polymer ?
#
loop_
_entity_poly.entity_id
_entity_poly.type
_entity_poly.pdbx_seq_one_letter_code
_entity_poly.pdbx_strand_id
1 'polypeptide(L)'
;MIKIVAVCGAGVGSSVMLRYFIQNICESRDIDALVETSDIGSVNPEAYDILVTTSDFADLLRSSGKCQIIRLDNLMDKAYLESELMKAISQEG
;
A
#
# COMPACT_ATOMS: atom_id res chain seq x y z
N MET A 1 -6.33 5.46 -13.04
CA MET A 1 -5.98 5.90 -11.69
C MET A 1 -6.19 4.80 -10.68
N ILE A 2 -5.10 4.22 -10.17
CA ILE A 2 -5.10 3.17 -9.14
C ILE A 2 -5.12 3.83 -7.77
N LYS A 3 -5.97 3.38 -6.85
CA LYS A 3 -6.03 3.92 -5.49
C LYS A 3 -5.26 3.05 -4.52
N ILE A 4 -4.24 3.63 -3.90
CA ILE A 4 -3.33 2.94 -2.99
C ILE A 4 -3.40 3.61 -1.61
N VAL A 5 -3.58 2.82 -0.56
CA VAL A 5 -3.52 3.31 0.81
C VAL A 5 -2.36 2.67 1.57
N ALA A 6 -1.54 3.50 2.20
CA ALA A 6 -0.49 3.08 3.12
C ALA A 6 -1.00 3.14 4.56
N VAL A 7 -0.99 2.01 5.26
CA VAL A 7 -1.38 1.89 6.67
C VAL A 7 -0.21 1.32 7.45
N CYS A 8 0.33 2.07 8.41
CA CYS A 8 1.31 1.51 9.33
C CYS A 8 0.93 1.86 10.78
N GLY A 9 0.93 0.87 11.66
CA GLY A 9 0.67 1.09 13.09
C GLY A 9 1.84 1.68 13.86
N ALA A 10 2.94 2.04 13.18
CA ALA A 10 4.16 2.60 13.78
C ALA A 10 4.09 4.12 14.02
N GLY A 11 3.03 4.80 13.57
CA GLY A 11 2.80 6.23 13.75
C GLY A 11 2.87 7.06 12.46
N VAL A 12 2.55 8.35 12.57
CA VAL A 12 2.35 9.27 11.42
C VAL A 12 3.55 9.36 10.48
N GLY A 13 4.78 9.34 11.02
CA GLY A 13 6.00 9.51 10.22
C GLY A 13 6.29 8.32 9.29
N SER A 14 6.02 7.10 9.75
CA SER A 14 6.24 5.89 8.96
C SER A 14 5.25 5.76 7.80
N SER A 15 4.01 6.24 7.98
CA SER A 15 3.00 6.25 6.90
C SER A 15 3.37 7.22 5.78
N VAL A 16 3.89 8.40 6.13
CA VAL A 16 4.33 9.41 5.15
C VAL A 16 5.52 8.92 4.33
N MET A 17 6.48 8.26 4.97
CA MET A 17 7.65 7.72 4.28
C MET A 17 7.26 6.62 3.30
N LEU A 18 6.37 5.71 3.70
CA LEU A 18 5.86 4.67 2.83
C LEU A 18 5.09 5.26 1.64
N ARG A 19 4.21 6.23 1.88
CA ARG A 19 3.51 6.97 0.82
C ARG A 19 4.49 7.57 -0.19
N TYR A 20 5.56 8.22 0.29
CA TYR A 20 6.58 8.80 -0.59
C TYR A 20 7.26 7.74 -1.47
N PHE A 21 7.59 6.57 -0.92
CA PHE A 21 8.22 5.50 -1.71
C PHE A 21 7.29 4.94 -2.77
N ILE A 22 6.03 4.65 -2.42
CA ILE A 22 5.02 4.18 -3.36
C ILE A 22 4.83 5.20 -4.49
N GLN A 23 4.67 6.48 -4.13
CA GLN A 23 4.48 7.56 -5.09
C GLN A 23 5.66 7.68 -6.08
N ASN A 24 6.91 7.65 -5.59
CA ASN A 24 8.08 7.66 -6.47
C ASN A 24 8.14 6.45 -7.40
N ILE A 25 7.81 5.25 -6.91
CA ILE A 25 7.79 4.04 -7.74
C ILE A 25 6.77 4.21 -8.86
N CYS A 26 5.54 4.61 -8.55
CA CYS A 26 4.49 4.85 -9.54
C CYS A 26 4.89 5.92 -10.56
N GLU A 27 5.41 7.06 -10.11
CA GLU A 27 5.87 8.15 -10.98
C GLU A 27 7.00 7.70 -11.92
N SER A 28 8.00 6.96 -11.40
CA SER A 28 9.11 6.44 -12.21
C SER A 28 8.69 5.46 -13.32
N ARG A 29 7.51 4.87 -13.18
CA ARG A 29 6.93 3.86 -14.07
C ARG A 29 5.81 4.42 -14.94
N ASP A 30 5.53 5.72 -14.86
CA ASP A 30 4.42 6.40 -15.55
C ASP A 30 3.05 5.78 -15.20
N ILE A 31 2.88 5.37 -13.94
CA ILE A 31 1.64 4.77 -13.43
C ILE A 31 0.82 5.87 -12.74
N ASP A 32 -0.38 6.11 -13.25
CA ASP A 32 -1.35 7.02 -12.65
C ASP A 32 -1.96 6.38 -11.39
N ALA A 33 -1.42 6.74 -10.22
CA ALA A 33 -1.83 6.25 -8.91
C ALA A 33 -2.08 7.37 -7.90
N LEU A 34 -3.17 7.24 -7.13
CA LEU A 34 -3.48 8.07 -5.98
C LEU A 34 -3.02 7.36 -4.71
N VAL A 35 -1.97 7.90 -4.06
CA VAL A 35 -1.42 7.32 -2.83
C VAL A 35 -1.84 8.13 -1.60
N GLU A 36 -2.61 7.51 -0.73
CA GLU A 36 -3.09 8.08 0.53
C GLU A 36 -2.50 7.35 1.74
N THR A 37 -2.65 7.95 2.92
CA THR A 37 -2.29 7.32 4.20
C THR A 37 -3.50 7.28 5.09
N SER A 38 -3.68 6.17 5.81
CA SER A 38 -4.74 6.04 6.81
C SER A 38 -4.22 5.27 8.03
N ASP A 39 -4.95 5.36 9.13
CA ASP A 39 -4.70 4.54 10.32
C ASP A 39 -5.51 3.25 10.30
N ILE A 40 -5.05 2.26 11.06
CA ILE A 40 -5.66 0.93 11.13
C ILE A 40 -7.13 0.94 11.58
N GLY A 41 -7.54 1.94 12.38
CA GLY A 41 -8.88 2.03 12.94
C GLY A 41 -9.88 2.74 12.03
N SER A 42 -9.40 3.56 11.10
CA SER A 42 -10.23 4.40 10.23
C SER A 42 -10.17 4.02 8.75
N VAL A 43 -9.18 3.21 8.36
CA VAL A 43 -9.05 2.76 6.97
C VAL A 43 -10.26 1.92 6.55
N ASN A 44 -10.78 2.20 5.37
CA ASN A 44 -11.75 1.34 4.70
C ASN A 44 -11.06 0.67 3.50
N PRO A 45 -10.59 -0.60 3.63
CA PRO A 45 -9.90 -1.30 2.55
C PRO A 45 -10.71 -1.40 1.26
N GLU A 46 -12.05 -1.44 1.33
CA GLU A 46 -12.91 -1.58 0.15
C GLU A 46 -12.93 -0.33 -0.76
N ALA A 47 -12.43 0.81 -0.26
CA ALA A 47 -12.33 2.06 -1.03
C ALA A 47 -11.06 2.14 -1.91
N TYR A 48 -10.17 1.16 -1.78
CA TYR A 48 -8.84 1.14 -2.39
C TYR A 48 -8.62 -0.15 -3.18
N ASP A 49 -7.82 -0.04 -4.24
CA ASP A 49 -7.42 -1.17 -5.06
C ASP A 49 -6.26 -1.92 -4.37
N ILE A 50 -5.32 -1.16 -3.79
CA ILE A 50 -4.14 -1.70 -3.11
C ILE A 50 -4.01 -1.11 -1.71
N LEU A 51 -3.74 -1.97 -0.72
CA LEU A 51 -3.41 -1.58 0.65
C LEU A 51 -2.02 -2.09 1.01
N VAL A 52 -1.14 -1.19 1.42
CA VAL A 52 0.22 -1.54 1.85
C VAL A 52 0.32 -1.40 3.37
N THR A 53 0.67 -2.48 4.05
CA THR A 53 0.79 -2.52 5.51
C THR A 53 1.79 -3.57 5.99
N THR A 54 2.09 -3.66 7.28
CA THR A 54 2.96 -4.72 7.82
C THR A 54 2.20 -6.03 8.00
N SER A 55 2.89 -7.17 8.06
CA SER A 55 2.25 -8.49 8.23
C SER A 55 1.33 -8.54 9.46
N ASP A 56 1.73 -7.86 10.55
CA ASP A 56 0.95 -7.78 11.80
C ASP A 56 -0.45 -7.19 11.58
N PHE A 57 -0.58 -6.19 10.70
CA PHE A 57 -1.85 -5.51 10.43
C PHE A 57 -2.58 -6.10 9.22
N ALA A 58 -1.87 -6.75 8.30
CA ALA A 58 -2.46 -7.35 7.11
C ALA A 58 -3.51 -8.41 7.45
N ASP A 59 -3.29 -9.19 8.51
CA ASP A 59 -4.27 -10.21 8.94
C ASP A 59 -5.50 -9.58 9.61
N LEU A 60 -5.36 -8.43 10.27
CA LEU A 60 -6.47 -7.66 10.85
C LEU A 60 -7.31 -6.95 9.77
N LEU A 61 -6.65 -6.51 8.70
CA LEU A 61 -7.24 -5.80 7.57
C LEU A 61 -7.71 -6.72 6.45
N ARG A 62 -7.68 -8.05 6.66
CA ARG A 62 -8.22 -9.02 5.70
C ARG A 62 -9.67 -8.68 5.38
N SER A 63 -9.88 -8.00 4.26
CA SER A 63 -11.20 -7.74 3.70
C SER A 63 -11.63 -8.93 2.85
N SER A 64 -12.93 -9.21 2.81
CA SER A 64 -13.53 -10.28 2.01
C SER A 64 -13.68 -9.93 0.52
N GLY A 65 -12.99 -8.89 0.06
CA GLY A 65 -13.30 -8.19 -1.19
C GLY A 65 -12.19 -8.21 -2.23
N LYS A 66 -12.04 -7.05 -2.90
CA LYS A 66 -11.20 -6.82 -4.09
C LYS A 66 -9.83 -6.20 -3.79
N CYS A 67 -9.65 -5.61 -2.60
CA CYS A 67 -8.44 -4.89 -2.25
C CYS A 67 -7.26 -5.83 -2.08
N GLN A 68 -6.18 -5.61 -2.84
CA GLN A 68 -4.93 -6.35 -2.74
C GLN A 68 -4.11 -5.84 -1.56
N ILE A 69 -3.80 -6.72 -0.62
CA ILE A 69 -3.01 -6.37 0.57
C ILE A 69 -1.55 -6.76 0.36
N ILE A 70 -0.68 -5.77 0.24
CA ILE A 70 0.77 -5.93 0.20
C ILE A 70 1.31 -5.87 1.64
N ARG A 71 2.04 -6.92 2.01
CA ARG A 71 2.67 -7.06 3.33
C ARG A 71 4.12 -6.59 3.25
N LEU A 72 4.47 -5.52 3.94
CA LEU A 72 5.80 -4.95 3.97
C LEU A 72 6.32 -4.86 5.41
N ASP A 73 7.06 -5.88 5.84
CA ASP A 73 7.63 -5.92 7.20
C ASP A 73 8.85 -5.00 7.36
N ASN A 74 9.59 -4.77 6.27
CA ASN A 74 10.68 -3.81 6.23
C ASN A 74 10.29 -2.59 5.39
N LEU A 75 9.89 -1.50 6.06
CA LEU A 75 9.48 -0.25 5.41
C LEU A 75 10.57 0.42 4.56
N MET A 76 11.84 0.02 4.72
CA MET A 76 12.96 0.53 3.93
C MET A 76 13.29 -0.34 2.71
N ASP A 77 12.68 -1.53 2.57
CA ASP A 77 12.94 -2.42 1.44
C ASP A 77 12.15 -1.97 0.20
N LYS A 78 12.72 -0.99 -0.50
CA LYS A 78 12.12 -0.43 -1.72
C LYS A 78 12.05 -1.44 -2.86
N ALA A 79 13.03 -2.34 -2.95
CA ALA A 79 13.09 -3.33 -4.02
C ALA A 79 11.96 -4.36 -3.88
N TYR A 80 11.73 -4.82 -2.65
CA TYR A 80 10.60 -5.69 -2.35
C TYR A 80 9.26 -4.97 -2.55
N LEU A 81 9.13 -3.74 -2.02
CA LEU A 81 7.93 -2.92 -2.21
C LEU A 81 7.57 -2.73 -3.68
N GLU A 82 8.55 -2.36 -4.52
CA GLU A 82 8.35 -2.20 -5.96
C GLU A 82 7.91 -3.50 -6.61
N SER A 83 8.56 -4.63 -6.30
CA SER A 83 8.19 -5.92 -6.88
C SER A 83 6.74 -6.31 -6.58
N GLU A 84 6.31 -6.16 -5.33
CA GLU A 84 4.94 -6.50 -4.92
C GLU A 84 3.91 -5.52 -5.47
N LEU A 85 4.22 -4.21 -5.51
CA LEU A 85 3.37 -3.21 -6.17
C LEU A 85 3.13 -3.55 -7.63
N MET A 86 4.20 -3.85 -8.37
CA MET A 86 4.08 -4.17 -9.80
C MET A 86 3.28 -5.44 -10.02
N LYS A 87 3.40 -6.45 -9.15
CA LYS A 87 2.57 -7.66 -9.20
C LYS A 87 1.10 -7.32 -8.95
N ALA A 88 0.80 -6.56 -7.91
CA ALA A 88 -0.57 -6.17 -7.57
C ALA A 88 -1.24 -5.37 -8.70
N ILE A 89 -0.52 -4.39 -9.25
CA ILE A 89 -1.00 -3.56 -10.38
C ILE A 89 -1.22 -4.39 -11.65
N SER A 90 -0.33 -5.36 -11.92
CA SER A 90 -0.45 -6.21 -13.13
C SER A 90 -1.56 -7.27 -13.04
N GLN A 91 -2.04 -7.59 -11.83
CA GLN A 91 -3.11 -8.57 -11.60
C GLN A 91 -4.52 -7.96 -11.74
N GLU A 92 -4.64 -6.63 -11.81
CA GLU A 92 -5.92 -5.93 -12.05
C GLU A 92 -6.18 -5.62 -13.54
N GLY A 93 -5.32 -6.13 -14.44
CA GLY A 93 -5.45 -6.00 -15.90
C GLY A 93 -6.16 -7.16 -16.58
#